data_AF-A0A9D5VRN5-F1
#
_entry.id   AF-A0A9D5VRN5-F1
#
_cell.length_a   1.000
_cell.length_b   1.000
_cell.length_c   1.000
_cell.angle_alpha   90.00
_cell.angle_beta   90.00
_cell.angle_gamma   90.00
#
_symmetry.space_group_name_H-M   'P 1'
#
loop_
_entity.id
_entity.type
_entity.pdbx_description
1 polymer ?
#
loop_
_entity_poly.entity_id
_entity_poly.type
_entity_poly.pdbx_seq_one_letter_code
_entity_poly.pdbx_strand_id
1 'polypeptide(L)'
;MLIKKMQDLGKTVAVTPEGIEVMSEIIENFAEPLLVGCKNDKDIKNSIRFAILIWNLTLLSEDEQKNKIQELVETLSTPNNIDEINNSRYYIDLLINRKKESFSHIKRAIIDYQFSGADSSLRLDVASENIRE
;
A
#
# COMPACT_ATOMS: atom_id res chain seq x y z
N MET A 1 12.20 -36.09 3.69
CA MET A 1 11.77 -36.87 2.50
C MET A 1 10.51 -36.19 1.97
N LEU A 2 10.56 -35.75 0.70
CA LEU A 2 9.43 -35.41 -0.19
C LEU A 2 8.49 -34.24 0.19
N ILE A 3 8.82 -33.05 -0.33
CA ILE A 3 7.85 -32.00 -0.63
C ILE A 3 7.01 -32.48 -1.83
N LYS A 4 5.70 -32.64 -1.63
CA LYS A 4 4.75 -32.92 -2.69
C LYS A 4 4.23 -31.59 -3.24
N LYS A 5 4.52 -31.32 -4.52
CA LYS A 5 3.91 -30.25 -5.31
C LYS A 5 2.39 -30.37 -5.28
N MET A 6 1.70 -29.30 -4.91
CA MET A 6 0.33 -29.04 -5.35
C MET A 6 0.28 -27.60 -5.85
N GLN A 7 0.14 -27.48 -7.17
CA GLN A 7 -0.38 -26.28 -7.81
C GLN A 7 -1.85 -26.20 -7.44
N ASP A 8 -2.31 -25.09 -6.86
CA ASP A 8 -3.69 -24.68 -7.03
C ASP A 8 -3.81 -23.16 -7.02
N LEU A 9 -4.63 -22.65 -7.95
CA LEU A 9 -4.93 -21.24 -8.14
C LEU A 9 -5.85 -20.76 -7.02
N GLY A 10 -5.41 -19.78 -6.24
CA GLY A 10 -6.26 -19.02 -5.33
C GLY A 10 -5.38 -18.13 -4.47
N LYS A 11 -5.56 -16.81 -4.54
CA LYS A 11 -4.81 -15.80 -3.78
C LYS A 11 -4.73 -16.22 -2.31
N THR A 12 -3.59 -16.77 -1.91
CA THR A 12 -3.28 -17.14 -0.53
C THR A 12 -3.08 -15.85 0.24
N VAL A 13 -3.99 -15.53 1.16
CA VAL A 13 -3.66 -14.63 2.25
C VAL A 13 -2.56 -15.32 3.03
N ALA A 14 -1.33 -14.83 2.88
CA ALA A 14 -0.17 -15.40 3.54
C ALA A 14 -0.25 -15.02 5.02
N VAL A 15 -0.61 -16.01 5.84
CA VAL A 15 -0.54 -15.97 7.30
C VAL A 15 0.68 -16.79 7.67
N THR A 16 1.77 -16.13 8.07
CA THR A 16 2.90 -16.81 8.73
C THR A 16 2.52 -17.07 10.21
N PRO A 17 3.25 -17.93 10.96
CA PRO A 17 2.72 -18.87 11.95
C PRO A 17 1.55 -18.34 12.79
N GLU A 18 0.38 -18.92 12.52
CA GLU A 18 -0.94 -18.71 13.15
C GLU A 18 -1.20 -17.31 13.75
N GLY A 19 -1.60 -16.38 12.87
CA GLY A 19 -2.32 -15.16 13.28
C GLY A 19 -1.50 -13.87 13.30
N ILE A 20 -0.23 -13.87 12.87
CA ILE A 20 0.58 -12.65 12.81
C ILE A 20 0.47 -12.01 11.41
N GLU A 21 -0.15 -10.84 11.36
CA GLU A 21 -0.18 -9.98 10.19
C GLU A 21 1.23 -9.50 9.79
N VAL A 22 1.69 -9.91 8.61
CA VAL A 22 2.96 -9.48 8.00
C VAL A 22 2.72 -8.20 7.21
N MET A 23 3.18 -7.05 7.74
CA MET A 23 2.85 -5.75 7.15
C MET A 23 3.42 -5.52 5.76
N SER A 24 4.57 -6.10 5.42
CA SER A 24 5.11 -6.00 4.05
C SER A 24 4.17 -6.62 3.03
N GLU A 25 3.69 -7.84 3.28
CA GLU A 25 2.74 -8.53 2.40
C GLU A 25 1.39 -7.81 2.33
N ILE A 26 0.92 -7.26 3.45
CA ILE A 26 -0.30 -6.44 3.50
C ILE A 26 -0.16 -5.19 2.63
N ILE A 27 0.96 -4.48 2.74
CA ILE A 27 1.21 -3.27 1.96
C ILE A 27 1.37 -3.61 0.47
N GLU A 28 2.03 -4.70 0.12
CA GLU A 28 2.13 -5.16 -1.27
C GLU A 28 0.74 -5.50 -1.85
N ASN A 29 -0.11 -6.19 -1.08
CA ASN A 29 -1.49 -6.49 -1.49
C ASN A 29 -2.36 -5.21 -1.59
N PHE A 30 -2.18 -4.30 -0.65
CA PHE A 30 -2.83 -3.00 -0.65
C PHE A 30 -2.45 -2.19 -1.90
N ALA A 31 -1.17 -2.20 -2.28
CA ALA A 31 -0.61 -1.49 -3.42
C ALA A 31 -0.94 -2.12 -4.78
N GLU A 32 -1.46 -3.36 -4.83
CA GLU A 32 -1.71 -4.12 -6.07
C GLU A 32 -2.27 -3.26 -7.22
N PRO A 33 -3.32 -2.43 -7.03
CA PRO A 33 -3.89 -1.66 -8.15
C PRO A 33 -2.88 -0.71 -8.82
N LEU A 34 -1.88 -0.23 -8.08
CA LEU A 34 -0.82 0.65 -8.57
C LEU A 34 0.35 -0.09 -9.20
N LEU A 35 0.47 -1.38 -8.91
CA LEU A 35 1.54 -2.23 -9.45
C LEU A 35 1.20 -2.72 -10.86
N VAL A 36 -0.08 -2.68 -11.23
CA VAL A 36 -0.56 -3.01 -12.57
C VAL A 36 0.06 -2.04 -13.57
N GLY A 37 1.00 -2.53 -14.37
CA GLY A 37 1.64 -1.76 -15.44
C GLY A 37 2.97 -1.10 -15.05
N CYS A 38 3.45 -1.28 -13.82
CA CYS A 38 4.84 -0.92 -13.47
C CYS A 38 5.83 -1.73 -14.33
N LYS A 39 6.86 -1.07 -14.85
CA LYS A 39 7.79 -1.69 -15.81
C LYS A 39 9.16 -2.01 -15.23
N ASN A 40 9.48 -1.43 -14.09
CA ASN A 40 10.80 -1.53 -13.47
C ASN A 40 10.69 -1.30 -11.96
N ASP A 41 11.76 -1.62 -11.25
CA ASP A 41 11.86 -1.47 -9.79
C ASP A 41 11.58 -0.05 -9.30
N LYS A 42 11.95 0.97 -10.06
CA LYS A 42 11.72 2.36 -9.64
C LYS A 42 10.22 2.66 -9.61
N ASP A 43 9.48 2.23 -10.63
CA ASP A 43 8.02 2.38 -10.69
C ASP A 43 7.37 1.61 -9.53
N ILE A 44 7.75 0.35 -9.32
CA ILE A 44 7.24 -0.49 -8.23
C ILE A 44 7.49 0.17 -6.87
N LYS A 45 8.73 0.58 -6.61
CA LYS A 45 9.12 1.24 -5.36
C LYS A 45 8.32 2.51 -5.13
N ASN A 46 8.11 3.33 -6.16
CA ASN A 46 7.33 4.56 -6.04
C ASN A 46 5.84 4.28 -5.78
N SER A 47 5.25 3.28 -6.45
CA SER A 47 3.88 2.84 -6.20
C SER A 47 3.68 2.34 -4.76
N ILE A 48 4.62 1.54 -4.25
CA ILE A 48 4.59 1.05 -2.86
C ILE A 48 4.73 2.21 -1.87
N ARG A 49 5.66 3.15 -2.11
CA ARG A 49 5.81 4.35 -1.26
C ARG A 49 4.52 5.17 -1.20
N PHE A 50 3.87 5.35 -2.35
CA PHE A 50 2.59 6.04 -2.42
C PHE A 50 1.50 5.28 -1.66
N ALA A 51 1.43 3.96 -1.81
CA ALA A 51 0.52 3.12 -1.03
C ALA A 51 0.76 3.23 0.48
N ILE A 52 2.01 3.22 0.95
CA ILE A 52 2.35 3.43 2.36
C ILE A 52 1.88 4.79 2.87
N LEU A 53 2.06 5.85 2.06
CA LEU A 53 1.57 7.19 2.40
C LEU A 53 0.05 7.19 2.60
N ILE A 54 -0.72 6.62 1.66
CA ILE A 54 -2.18 6.53 1.78
C ILE A 54 -2.58 5.64 2.95
N TRP A 55 -1.86 4.53 3.17
CA TRP A 55 -2.09 3.65 4.31
C TRP A 55 -1.98 4.41 5.63
N ASN A 56 -0.96 5.23 5.83
CA ASN A 56 -0.84 6.03 7.05
C ASN A 56 -1.88 7.15 7.11
N LEU A 57 -2.19 7.79 5.98
CA LEU A 57 -3.19 8.85 5.91
C LEU A 57 -4.55 8.39 6.43
N THR A 58 -5.01 7.20 6.02
CA THR A 58 -6.31 6.64 6.45
C THR A 58 -6.44 6.36 7.95
N LEU A 59 -5.34 6.44 8.71
CA LEU A 59 -5.34 6.25 10.16
C LEU A 59 -5.51 7.56 10.94
N LEU A 60 -5.45 8.70 10.25
CA LEU A 60 -5.70 10.02 10.83
C LEU A 60 -7.19 10.26 11.07
N SER A 61 -7.54 11.31 11.82
CA SER A 61 -8.93 11.77 11.93
C SER A 61 -9.47 12.24 10.57
N GLU A 62 -10.80 12.25 10.38
CA GLU A 62 -11.40 12.65 9.10
C GLU A 62 -11.01 14.08 8.68
N ASP A 63 -10.92 15.00 9.64
CA ASP A 63 -10.50 16.38 9.40
C ASP A 63 -9.04 16.46 8.91
N GLU A 64 -8.13 15.71 9.54
CA GLU A 64 -6.74 15.61 9.12
C GLU A 64 -6.60 14.93 7.76
N GLN A 65 -7.37 13.87 7.50
CA GLN A 65 -7.39 13.19 6.22
C GLN A 65 -7.76 14.16 5.10
N LYS A 66 -8.82 14.95 5.25
CA LYS A 66 -9.28 15.90 4.24
C LYS A 66 -8.19 16.91 3.87
N ASN A 67 -7.52 17.47 4.87
CA ASN A 67 -6.43 18.43 4.65
C ASN A 67 -5.23 17.75 3.94
N LYS A 68 -4.82 16.56 4.38
CA LYS A 68 -3.70 15.83 3.76
C LYS A 68 -3.98 15.33 2.36
N ILE A 69 -5.20 14.93 2.05
CA ILE A 69 -5.60 14.56 0.69
C ILE A 69 -5.49 15.76 -0.24
N GLN A 70 -5.93 16.95 0.21
CA GLN A 70 -5.82 18.16 -0.60
C GLN A 70 -4.36 18.53 -0.88
N GLU A 71 -3.51 18.56 0.15
CA GLU A 71 -2.06 18.80 0.00
C GLU A 71 -1.41 17.79 -0.96
N LEU A 72 -1.81 16.52 -0.88
CA LEU A 72 -1.27 15.46 -1.72
C LEU A 72 -1.68 15.60 -3.19
N VAL A 73 -2.94 15.94 -3.47
CA VAL A 73 -3.42 16.20 -4.83
C VAL A 73 -2.68 17.39 -5.45
N GLU A 74 -2.46 18.46 -4.68
CA GLU A 74 -1.70 19.63 -5.12
C GLU A 74 -0.22 19.30 -5.38
N THR A 75 0.36 18.39 -4.60
CA THR A 75 1.75 17.94 -4.79
C THR A 75 1.91 17.07 -6.04
N LEU A 76 0.91 16.25 -6.36
CA LEU A 76 0.97 15.28 -7.46
C LEU A 76 0.56 15.86 -8.82
N SER A 77 0.00 17.08 -8.84
CA SER A 77 -0.62 17.65 -10.03
C SER A 77 -0.09 19.04 -10.34
N THR A 78 0.04 19.35 -11.62
CA THR A 78 0.30 20.71 -12.08
C THR A 78 -0.91 21.60 -11.79
N PRO A 79 -0.72 22.83 -11.28
CA PRO A 79 -1.83 23.75 -11.05
C PRO A 79 -2.70 23.93 -12.30
N ASN A 80 -4.02 23.80 -12.14
CA ASN A 80 -5.02 23.87 -13.22
C ASN A 80 -4.99 22.74 -14.26
N ASN A 81 -4.16 21.71 -14.09
CA ASN A 81 -4.23 20.51 -14.92
C ASN A 81 -5.31 19.56 -14.38
N ILE A 82 -6.53 19.69 -14.92
CA ILE A 82 -7.71 18.95 -14.45
C ILE A 82 -7.52 17.43 -14.57
N ASP A 83 -6.83 16.96 -15.60
CA ASP A 83 -6.62 15.52 -15.82
C ASP A 83 -5.68 14.94 -14.76
N GLU A 84 -4.58 15.62 -14.43
CA GLU A 84 -3.67 15.20 -13.35
C GLU A 84 -4.34 15.24 -11.98
N ILE A 85 -5.16 16.28 -11.72
CA ILE A 85 -5.93 16.40 -10.47
C ILE A 85 -6.91 15.23 -10.34
N ASN A 86 -7.68 14.95 -11.40
CA ASN A 86 -8.67 13.87 -11.39
C ASN A 86 -8.01 12.49 -11.25
N ASN A 87 -6.90 12.26 -11.94
CA ASN A 87 -6.14 11.02 -11.84
C ASN A 87 -5.56 10.82 -10.43
N SER A 88 -4.99 11.88 -9.84
CA SER A 88 -4.47 11.82 -8.46
C SER A 88 -5.57 11.49 -7.47
N ARG A 89 -6.73 12.17 -7.56
CA ARG A 89 -7.89 11.87 -6.71
C ARG A 89 -8.38 10.44 -6.87
N TYR A 90 -8.50 9.96 -8.11
CA TYR A 90 -8.94 8.60 -8.40
C TYR A 90 -8.09 7.55 -7.67
N TYR A 91 -6.76 7.62 -7.76
CA TYR A 91 -5.90 6.64 -7.10
C TYR A 91 -5.88 6.77 -5.58
N ILE A 92 -5.98 7.99 -5.04
CA ILE A 92 -6.12 8.22 -3.59
C ILE A 92 -7.41 7.57 -3.09
N ASP A 93 -8.54 7.87 -3.71
CA ASP A 93 -9.85 7.36 -3.30
C ASP A 93 -9.94 5.84 -3.46
N LEU A 94 -9.38 5.29 -4.54
CA LEU A 94 -9.27 3.85 -4.77
C LEU A 94 -8.58 3.14 -3.60
N LEU A 95 -7.43 3.65 -3.16
CA LEU A 95 -6.67 3.07 -2.07
C LEU A 95 -7.36 3.28 -0.71
N ILE A 96 -7.93 4.46 -0.44
CA ILE A 96 -8.69 4.71 0.80
C ILE A 96 -9.85 3.72 0.92
N ASN A 97 -10.63 3.55 -0.15
CA ASN A 97 -11.76 2.63 -0.17
C ASN A 97 -11.30 1.18 0.00
N ARG A 98 -10.24 0.77 -0.71
CA ARG A 98 -9.66 -0.57 -0.54
C ARG A 98 -9.25 -0.85 0.90
N LYS A 99 -8.66 0.14 1.60
CA LYS A 99 -8.30 -0.04 3.01
C LYS A 99 -9.55 -0.22 3.89
N LYS A 100 -10.57 0.62 3.69
CA LYS A 100 -11.83 0.54 4.43
C LYS A 100 -12.53 -0.81 4.23
N GLU A 101 -12.53 -1.33 3.01
CA GLU A 101 -13.23 -2.57 2.66
C GLU A 101 -12.47 -3.83 3.10
N SER A 102 -11.15 -3.87 2.88
CA SER A 102 -10.36 -5.11 3.00
C SER A 102 -9.43 -5.14 4.22
N PHE A 103 -9.09 -3.98 4.80
CA PHE A 103 -8.03 -3.85 5.80
C PHE A 103 -8.43 -2.99 7.01
N SER A 104 -9.73 -2.78 7.23
CA SER A 104 -10.25 -1.87 8.27
C SER A 104 -9.90 -2.28 9.69
N HIS A 105 -9.68 -3.58 9.92
CA HIS A 105 -9.26 -4.16 11.20
C HIS A 105 -7.80 -3.86 11.55
N ILE A 106 -6.97 -3.46 10.58
CA ILE A 106 -5.53 -3.25 10.78
C ILE A 106 -5.27 -1.79 11.14
N LYS A 107 -5.01 -1.55 12.44
CA LYS A 107 -4.71 -0.21 13.00
C LYS A 107 -3.20 -0.02 13.26
N ARG A 108 -2.38 -0.39 12.27
CA ARG A 108 -0.92 -0.30 12.34
C ARG A 108 -0.39 0.80 11.43
N ALA A 109 0.31 1.78 12.01
CA ALA A 109 1.05 2.77 11.26
C ALA A 109 2.37 2.17 10.76
N ILE A 110 2.76 2.51 9.53
CA ILE A 110 4.09 2.20 9.02
C ILE A 110 5.06 3.29 9.51
N ILE A 111 6.06 2.91 10.28
CA ILE A 111 7.04 3.84 10.88
C ILE A 111 8.30 3.91 10.04
N ASP A 112 8.73 2.78 9.47
CA ASP A 112 9.89 2.71 8.59
C ASP A 112 9.73 1.57 7.59
N TYR A 113 10.42 1.67 6.46
CA TYR A 113 10.46 0.60 5.45
C TYR A 113 11.75 0.67 4.63
N GLN A 114 12.19 -0.51 4.19
CA GLN A 114 13.37 -0.64 3.33
C GLN A 114 13.06 -1.53 2.14
N PHE A 115 13.61 -1.15 0.99
CA PHE A 115 13.66 -2.03 -0.18
C PHE A 115 15.03 -2.70 -0.26
N SER A 116 15.03 -4.00 -0.50
CA SER A 116 16.24 -4.79 -0.76
C SER A 116 16.09 -5.59 -2.06
N GLY A 117 17.21 -5.99 -2.67
CA GLY A 117 17.21 -6.71 -3.94
C GLY A 117 16.82 -5.87 -5.16
N ALA A 118 16.66 -6.55 -6.29
CA ALA A 118 16.27 -5.97 -7.58
C ALA A 118 15.50 -6.96 -8.47
N ASP A 119 14.72 -6.44 -9.42
CA ASP A 119 13.91 -7.20 -10.37
C ASP A 119 13.02 -8.24 -9.65
N SER A 120 13.14 -9.52 -10.01
CA SER A 120 12.41 -10.62 -9.38
C SER A 120 12.79 -10.88 -7.92
N SER A 121 13.85 -10.25 -7.42
CA SER A 121 14.32 -10.38 -6.03
C SER A 121 14.01 -9.15 -5.18
N LEU A 122 13.28 -8.16 -5.72
CA LEU A 122 12.85 -6.99 -4.97
C LEU A 122 11.99 -7.43 -3.78
N ARG A 123 12.33 -6.94 -2.59
CA ARG A 123 11.62 -7.19 -1.33
C ARG A 123 11.33 -5.88 -0.61
N LEU A 124 10.24 -5.89 0.13
CA LEU A 124 9.86 -4.84 1.07
C LEU A 124 9.97 -5.36 2.51
N ASP A 125 10.76 -4.69 3.32
CA ASP A 125 10.82 -4.87 4.77
C ASP A 125 10.10 -3.71 5.44
N VAL A 126 9.25 -3.98 6.44
CA VAL A 126 8.36 -2.98 7.06
C VAL A 126 8.44 -3.03 8.58
N ALA A 127 8.73 -1.88 9.20
CA ALA A 127 8.52 -1.64 10.62
C ALA A 127 7.20 -0.90 10.85
N SER A 128 6.43 -1.33 11.84
CA SER A 128 5.10 -0.78 12.09
C SER A 128 4.70 -0.89 13.55
N GLU A 129 3.81 0.00 13.97
CA GLU A 129 3.33 0.09 15.35
C GLU A 129 1.81 0.17 15.39
N ASN A 130 1.21 -0.41 16.42
CA ASN A 130 -0.22 -0.23 16.68
C ASN A 130 -0.49 1.20 17.13
N ILE A 131 -1.47 1.85 16.53
CA ILE A 131 -1.97 3.12 17.03
C ILE A 131 -2.84 2.82 18.26
N ARG A 132 -2.51 3.45 19.38
CA ARG A 132 -3.35 3.38 20.59
C ARG A 132 -4.53 4.33 20.39
N GLU A 133 -5.73 3.83 20.64
CA GLU A 133 -6.94 4.65 20.76
C GLU A 133 -6.89 5.56 21.99
#